data_AF-A0A0R3MSH4-F1
#
_entry.id   AF-A0A0R3MSH4-F1
#
_cell.length_a   1.000
_cell.length_b   1.000
_cell.length_c   1.000
_cell.angle_alpha   90.00
_cell.angle_beta   90.00
_cell.angle_gamma   90.00
#
_symmetry.space_group_name_H-M   'P 1'
#
loop_
_entity.id
_entity.type
_entity.pdbx_description
1 polymer ?
#
loop_
_entity_poly.entity_id
_entity_poly.type
_entity_poly.pdbx_seq_one_letter_code
_entity_poly.pdbx_strand_id
1 'polypeptide(L)'
;MSFNEGTATSETIAAMLDTNPVVVRRIMGALREGGYVSSERGPNGGWRLERPLREITFLNIYRAFDPGSPFTIATSDDHPKCVVERAANRALSLALSEAAARFEQSLSKITLDQLLPRKT
;
A
#
# COMPACT_ATOMS: atom_id res chain seq x y z
N MET A 1 8.99 -3.63 -24.05
CA MET A 1 7.65 -3.91 -23.50
C MET A 1 7.02 -2.59 -23.12
N SER A 2 5.95 -2.17 -23.81
CA SER A 2 5.24 -0.92 -23.51
C SER A 2 4.42 -1.12 -22.24
N PHE A 3 4.61 -0.26 -21.25
CA PHE A 3 3.66 -0.14 -20.14
C PHE A 3 2.35 0.37 -20.75
N ASN A 4 1.39 -0.52 -20.86
CA ASN A 4 0.23 -0.39 -21.74
C ASN A 4 -0.69 0.73 -21.23
N GLU A 5 -1.00 1.71 -22.06
CA GLU A 5 -2.13 2.63 -21.88
C GLU A 5 -3.45 1.88 -22.18
N GLY A 6 -3.75 0.83 -21.41
CA GLY A 6 -4.87 -0.07 -21.64
C GLY A 6 -5.31 -0.83 -20.40
N THR A 7 -6.37 -1.64 -20.53
CA THR A 7 -6.86 -2.53 -19.46
C THR A 7 -6.01 -3.79 -19.35
N ALA A 8 -5.90 -4.35 -18.14
CA ALA A 8 -5.25 -5.65 -17.91
C ALA A 8 -6.12 -6.55 -17.04
N THR A 9 -6.35 -7.80 -17.46
CA THR A 9 -7.12 -8.76 -16.66
C THR A 9 -6.32 -9.26 -15.46
N SER A 10 -7.01 -9.86 -14.49
CA SER A 10 -6.33 -10.44 -13.34
C SER A 10 -5.44 -11.62 -13.73
N GLU A 11 -5.84 -12.38 -14.75
CA GLU A 11 -5.08 -13.45 -15.37
C GLU A 11 -3.77 -12.94 -15.96
N THR A 12 -3.83 -11.86 -16.74
CA THR A 12 -2.63 -11.25 -17.36
C THR A 12 -1.65 -10.77 -16.30
N ILE A 13 -2.13 -10.04 -15.29
CA ILE A 13 -1.27 -9.53 -14.22
C ILE A 13 -0.69 -10.68 -13.39
N ALA A 14 -1.49 -11.71 -13.10
CA ALA A 14 -1.04 -12.86 -12.33
C ALA A 14 0.08 -13.64 -13.04
N ALA A 15 -0.03 -13.81 -14.36
CA ALA A 15 1.01 -14.42 -15.17
C ALA A 15 2.31 -13.59 -15.17
N MET A 16 2.21 -12.25 -15.19
CA MET A 16 3.38 -11.36 -15.13
C MET A 16 4.09 -11.40 -13.76
N LEU A 17 3.34 -11.62 -12.68
CA LEU A 17 3.84 -11.61 -11.31
C LEU A 17 4.11 -13.01 -10.75
N ASP A 18 3.98 -14.06 -11.57
CA ASP A 18 4.07 -15.47 -11.17
C ASP A 18 3.26 -15.77 -9.90
N THR A 19 1.98 -15.41 -9.92
CA THR A 19 1.08 -15.52 -8.76
C THR A 19 -0.31 -16.00 -9.14
N ASN A 20 -1.21 -16.10 -8.16
CA ASN A 20 -2.58 -16.52 -8.38
C ASN A 20 -3.50 -15.32 -8.75
N PRO A 21 -4.32 -15.43 -9.82
CA PRO A 21 -5.30 -14.39 -10.19
C PRO A 21 -6.27 -13.97 -9.08
N VAL A 22 -6.57 -14.84 -8.11
CA VAL A 22 -7.40 -14.51 -6.94
C VAL A 22 -6.70 -13.49 -6.04
N VAL A 23 -5.39 -13.61 -5.85
CA VAL A 23 -4.58 -12.66 -5.07
C VAL A 23 -4.59 -11.29 -5.76
N VAL A 24 -4.38 -11.28 -7.07
CA VAL A 24 -4.45 -10.05 -7.88
C VAL A 24 -5.80 -9.37 -7.74
N ARG A 25 -6.91 -10.12 -7.84
CA ARG A 25 -8.27 -9.55 -7.66
C ARG A 25 -8.46 -8.92 -6.30
N ARG A 26 -7.97 -9.54 -5.23
CA ARG A 26 -8.05 -8.98 -3.86
C ARG A 26 -7.28 -7.67 -3.77
N ILE A 27 -6.05 -7.64 -4.30
CA ILE A 27 -5.19 -6.45 -4.30
C ILE A 27 -5.84 -5.32 -5.11
N MET A 28 -6.30 -5.63 -6.32
CA MET A 28 -6.94 -4.64 -7.19
C MET A 28 -8.31 -4.18 -6.65
N GLY A 29 -9.01 -5.03 -5.90
CA GLY A 29 -10.21 -4.64 -5.15
C GLY A 29 -9.92 -3.55 -4.13
N ALA A 30 -8.88 -3.74 -3.31
CA ALA A 30 -8.44 -2.73 -2.35
C ALA A 30 -8.01 -1.41 -3.02
N LEU A 31 -7.27 -1.49 -4.14
CA LEU A 31 -6.89 -0.31 -4.92
C LEU A 31 -8.09 0.39 -5.57
N ARG A 32 -9.14 -0.36 -5.92
CA ARG A 32 -10.40 0.19 -6.45
C ARG A 32 -11.16 0.93 -5.36
N GLU A 33 -11.25 0.38 -4.16
CA GLU A 33 -11.85 1.05 -3.00
C GLU A 33 -11.10 2.35 -2.66
N GLY A 34 -9.78 2.36 -2.83
CA GLY A 34 -8.95 3.57 -2.74
C GLY A 34 -9.09 4.55 -3.91
N GLY A 35 -9.84 4.22 -4.95
CA GLY A 35 -10.07 5.08 -6.12
C GLY A 35 -8.86 5.23 -7.06
N TYR A 36 -7.95 4.25 -7.06
CA TYR A 36 -6.76 4.26 -7.92
C TYR A 36 -6.93 3.45 -9.20
N VAL A 37 -7.81 2.44 -9.17
CA VAL A 37 -8.16 1.62 -10.33
C VAL A 37 -9.67 1.45 -10.48
N SER A 38 -10.12 1.18 -11.69
CA SER A 38 -11.48 0.73 -11.98
C SER A 38 -11.48 -0.64 -12.67
N SER A 39 -12.65 -1.26 -12.68
CA SER A 39 -12.87 -2.53 -13.38
C SER A 39 -13.87 -2.32 -14.50
N GLU A 40 -13.45 -2.59 -15.73
CA GLU A 40 -14.32 -2.63 -16.90
C GLU A 40 -14.78 -4.07 -17.16
N ARG A 41 -16.06 -4.24 -17.52
CA ARG A 41 -16.64 -5.55 -17.88
C ARG A 41 -16.60 -5.75 -19.40
N GLY A 42 -16.52 -7.02 -19.82
CA GLY A 42 -16.61 -7.44 -21.22
C GLY A 42 -15.35 -8.15 -21.72
N PRO A 43 -15.30 -8.53 -23.02
CA PRO A 43 -14.18 -9.28 -23.61
C PRO A 43 -12.83 -8.55 -23.54
N ASN A 44 -12.86 -7.20 -23.50
CA ASN A 44 -11.69 -6.33 -23.31
C ASN A 44 -11.66 -5.70 -21.90
N GLY A 45 -12.42 -6.27 -20.96
CA GLY A 45 -12.50 -5.82 -19.58
C GLY A 45 -11.19 -6.08 -18.83
N GLY A 46 -11.11 -5.54 -17.61
CA GLY A 46 -9.92 -5.65 -16.79
C GLY A 46 -9.77 -4.45 -15.87
N TRP A 47 -8.59 -4.33 -15.27
CA TRP A 47 -8.22 -3.23 -14.41
C TRP A 47 -7.64 -2.08 -15.22
N ARG A 48 -8.08 -0.86 -14.91
CA ARG A 48 -7.58 0.38 -15.50
C ARG A 48 -7.14 1.33 -14.40
N LEU A 49 -6.07 2.09 -14.63
CA LEU A 49 -5.71 3.20 -13.75
C LEU A 49 -6.72 4.34 -13.90
N GLU A 50 -7.21 4.86 -12.78
CA GLU A 50 -8.09 6.02 -12.72
C GLU A 50 -7.32 7.35 -12.61
N ARG A 51 -6.02 7.26 -12.30
CA ARG A 51 -5.15 8.43 -12.13
C ARG A 51 -3.80 8.21 -12.80
N PRO A 52 -3.15 9.27 -13.31
CA PRO A 52 -1.76 9.20 -13.77
C PRO A 52 -0.82 8.68 -12.67
N LEU A 53 0.21 7.91 -13.03
CA LEU A 53 1.17 7.36 -12.06
C LEU A 53 1.89 8.43 -11.22
N ARG A 54 2.08 9.63 -11.77
CA ARG A 54 2.64 10.80 -11.07
C ARG A 54 1.75 11.34 -9.94
N GLU A 55 0.48 10.96 -9.90
CA GLU A 55 -0.49 11.35 -8.87
C GLU A 55 -0.73 10.24 -7.84
N ILE A 56 -0.13 9.06 -8.03
CA ILE A 56 -0.25 7.92 -7.12
C ILE A 56 1.07 7.77 -6.37
N THR A 57 1.04 8.01 -5.06
CA THR A 57 2.21 7.85 -4.19
C THR A 57 2.30 6.43 -3.60
N PHE A 58 3.46 6.04 -3.08
CA PHE A 58 3.57 4.81 -2.30
C PHE A 58 2.71 4.84 -1.05
N LEU A 59 2.50 6.02 -0.45
CA LEU A 59 1.60 6.16 0.70
C LEU A 59 0.15 5.81 0.32
N ASN A 60 -0.29 6.19 -0.89
CA ASN A 60 -1.60 5.84 -1.40
C ASN A 60 -1.79 4.32 -1.50
N ILE A 61 -0.78 3.63 -2.04
CA ILE A 61 -0.77 2.17 -2.16
C ILE A 61 -0.71 1.51 -0.79
N TYR A 62 0.17 1.98 0.10
CA TYR A 62 0.31 1.48 1.47
C TYR A 62 -1.03 1.54 2.23
N ARG A 63 -1.69 2.69 2.23
CA ARG A 63 -2.98 2.88 2.91
C ARG A 63 -4.14 2.10 2.29
N ALA A 64 -4.08 1.76 1.00
CA ALA A 64 -5.13 0.97 0.35
C ALA A 64 -5.26 -0.44 0.94
N PHE A 65 -4.21 -0.98 1.57
CA PHE A 65 -4.22 -2.33 2.16
C PHE A 65 -4.56 -2.36 3.65
N ASP A 66 -5.11 -1.28 4.21
CA ASP A 66 -5.43 -1.13 5.64
C ASP A 66 -4.28 -1.56 6.57
N PRO A 67 -3.10 -0.92 6.49
CA PRO A 67 -1.88 -1.48 7.07
C PRO A 67 -1.75 -1.32 8.59
N GLY A 68 -2.70 -0.67 9.26
CA GLY A 68 -2.57 -0.31 10.67
C GLY A 68 -1.27 0.47 10.95
N SER A 69 -0.63 0.19 12.08
CA SER A 69 0.72 0.70 12.35
C SER A 69 1.76 -0.07 11.51
N PRO A 70 2.77 0.61 10.92
CA PRO A 70 3.90 -0.07 10.26
C PRO A 70 4.72 -0.93 11.24
N PHE A 71 4.55 -0.72 12.53
CA PHE A 71 5.26 -1.44 13.58
C PHE A 71 4.28 -2.21 14.47
N THR A 72 4.59 -3.49 14.69
CA THR A 72 3.91 -4.34 15.67
C THR A 72 4.89 -4.62 16.80
N ILE A 73 4.92 -3.73 17.80
CA ILE A 73 5.71 -3.92 19.03
C ILE A 73 4.73 -3.92 20.19
N ALA A 74 4.68 -5.03 20.92
CA ALA A 74 3.83 -5.15 22.10
C ALA A 74 4.42 -4.33 23.26
N THR A 75 3.56 -3.60 23.94
CA THR A 75 3.87 -3.02 25.26
C THR A 75 3.84 -4.11 26.33
N SER A 76 4.65 -3.98 27.39
CA SER A 76 4.54 -4.87 28.55
C SER A 76 3.24 -4.56 29.31
N ASP A 77 2.60 -5.58 29.88
CA ASP A 77 1.42 -5.44 30.75
C ASP A 77 1.56 -6.32 31.99
N ASP A 78 2.82 -6.56 32.40
CA ASP A 78 3.14 -7.49 33.49
C ASP A 78 2.73 -6.91 34.85
N HIS A 79 2.78 -5.59 35.00
CA HIS A 79 2.43 -4.88 36.23
C HIS A 79 1.67 -3.57 35.91
N PRO A 80 0.36 -3.62 35.61
CA PRO A 80 -0.41 -2.45 35.15
C PRO A 80 -0.45 -1.29 36.16
N LYS A 81 -0.28 -1.58 37.46
CA LYS A 81 -0.20 -0.57 38.53
C LYS A 81 1.19 0.06 38.66
N CYS A 82 2.23 -0.53 38.08
CA CYS A 82 3.60 -0.01 38.09
C CYS A 82 3.68 1.30 37.28
N VAL A 83 4.11 2.37 37.95
CA VAL A 83 4.21 3.70 37.33
C VAL A 83 5.34 3.76 36.30
N VAL A 84 6.43 3.03 36.54
CA VAL A 84 7.59 2.94 35.63
C VAL A 84 7.20 2.21 34.34
N GLU A 85 6.47 1.09 34.44
CA GLU A 85 5.99 0.34 33.28
C GLU A 85 5.09 1.19 32.38
N ARG A 86 4.10 1.88 32.98
CA ARG A 86 3.24 2.80 32.22
C ARG A 86 4.02 3.95 31.57
N ALA A 87 5.03 4.49 32.25
CA ALA A 87 5.87 5.56 31.70
C ALA A 87 6.72 5.04 30.52
N ALA A 88 7.30 3.85 30.64
CA ALA A 88 8.07 3.21 29.58
C ALA A 88 7.20 2.88 28.36
N ASN A 89 6.03 2.27 28.58
CA ASN A 89 5.06 1.99 27.51
C ASN A 89 4.63 3.27 26.80
N ARG A 90 4.33 4.34 27.53
CA ARG A 90 3.98 5.63 26.94
C ARG A 90 5.12 6.20 26.09
N ALA A 91 6.35 6.18 26.60
CA ALA A 91 7.52 6.64 25.86
C ALA A 91 7.73 5.83 24.57
N LEU A 92 7.56 4.50 24.64
CA LEU A 92 7.65 3.62 23.49
C LEU A 92 6.55 3.89 22.46
N SER A 93 5.28 4.01 22.88
CA SER A 93 4.17 4.32 21.98
C SER A 93 4.36 5.66 21.26
N LEU A 94 4.88 6.68 21.96
CA LEU A 94 5.18 7.98 21.35
C LEU A 94 6.29 7.86 20.30
N ALA A 95 7.38 7.17 20.62
CA ALA A 95 8.47 6.95 19.68
C ALA A 95 8.01 6.18 18.43
N LEU A 96 7.17 5.15 18.59
CA LEU A 96 6.62 4.38 17.48
C LEU A 96 5.68 5.20 16.61
N SER A 97 4.83 6.03 17.22
CA SER A 97 3.94 6.94 16.50
C SER A 97 4.73 7.96 15.67
N GLU A 98 5.79 8.55 16.25
CA GLU A 98 6.66 9.48 15.52
C GLU A 98 7.38 8.79 14.37
N ALA A 99 7.92 7.60 14.60
CA ALA A 99 8.57 6.81 13.55
C ALA A 99 7.58 6.47 12.42
N ALA A 100 6.33 6.13 12.74
CA ALA A 100 5.31 5.78 11.76
C ALA A 100 4.95 6.99 10.89
N ALA A 101 4.80 8.16 11.52
CA ALA A 101 4.56 9.41 10.80
C ALA A 101 5.71 9.75 9.83
N ARG A 102 6.97 9.57 10.26
CA ARG A 102 8.15 9.78 9.39
C ARG A 102 8.21 8.78 8.23
N PHE A 103 7.84 7.53 8.49
CA PHE A 103 7.75 6.50 7.46
C PHE A 103 6.69 6.86 6.40
N GLU A 104 5.48 7.19 6.82
CA GLU A 104 4.41 7.61 5.90
C GLU A 104 4.77 8.88 5.13
N GLN A 105 5.40 9.86 5.77
CA GLN A 105 5.91 11.07 5.11
C GLN A 105 6.97 10.75 4.06
N SER A 106 7.75 9.68 4.25
CA SER A 106 8.73 9.25 3.25
C SER A 106 8.02 8.61 2.06
N LEU A 107 7.02 7.77 2.30
CA LEU A 107 6.22 7.14 1.25
C LEU A 107 5.41 8.15 0.42
N SER A 108 4.97 9.28 1.01
CA SER A 108 4.21 10.31 0.29
C SER A 108 5.02 11.07 -0.76
N LYS A 109 6.35 11.01 -0.69
CA LYS A 109 7.27 11.71 -1.61
C LYS A 109 7.61 10.88 -2.85
N ILE A 110 7.27 9.58 -2.86
CA ILE A 110 7.61 8.65 -3.93
C ILE A 110 6.34 8.37 -4.74
N THR A 111 6.34 8.77 -6.00
CA THR A 111 5.25 8.52 -6.96
C THR A 111 5.56 7.30 -7.83
N LEU A 112 4.53 6.59 -8.30
CA LEU A 112 4.72 5.33 -9.05
C LEU A 112 5.44 5.52 -10.38
N ASP A 113 5.38 6.70 -10.99
CA ASP A 113 6.09 7.01 -12.23
C ASP A 113 7.62 6.98 -12.05
N GLN A 114 8.11 7.22 -10.83
CA GLN A 114 9.54 7.15 -10.50
C GLN A 114 10.11 5.72 -10.61
N LEU A 115 9.24 4.70 -10.60
CA LEU A 115 9.63 3.31 -10.77
C LEU A 115 9.76 2.89 -12.24
N LEU A 116 9.25 3.70 -13.16
CA LEU A 116 9.32 3.36 -14.58
C LEU A 116 10.80 3.38 -15.01
N PRO A 117 11.24 2.37 -15.79
CA PRO A 117 12.59 2.37 -16.31
C PRO A 117 12.83 3.65 -17.11
N ARG A 118 13.98 4.30 -16.86
CA ARG A 118 14.38 5.47 -17.65
C ARG A 118 14.45 5.04 -19.12
N LYS A 119 13.69 5.70 -19.97
CA LYS A 119 13.85 5.58 -21.42
C LYS A 119 15.19 6.23 -21.76
N THR A 120 16.22 5.40 -22.00
CA THR A 120 17.47 5.82 -22.64
C THR A 120 17.24 5.97 -24.14
#